data_AF-A0A6N3F575-F1
#
_entry.id   AF-A0A6N3F575-F1
#
_cell.length_a   1.000
_cell.length_b   1.000
_cell.length_c   1.000
_cell.angle_alpha   90.00
_cell.angle_beta   90.00
_cell.angle_gamma   90.00
#
_symmetry.space_group_name_H-M   'P 1'
#
loop_
_entity.id
_entity.type
_entity.pdbx_description
1 polymer ?
#
loop_
_entity_poly.entity_id
_entity_poly.type
_entity_poly.pdbx_seq_one_letter_code
_entity_poly.pdbx_strand_id
1 'polypeptide(L)'
;MATKWISLDKLRYTVSKIYTLLQGKVDKTDGKGLSTNDLTNELKNQYDAAYQHSQASHAPSNAERNVIAGIQVNAKDLTPDGSRKVNITVPTGKLASKDTVAESDLTPELQEKVNAASEGNHGHINKEVLDQLEQADLDKLDGIEEGANKTVVDSALNESSTNPVQNKVVNAALAGKAASSHTHAAATSEAAGMMSAADKAKLDGFGTASTYALKSDITQMYRYKGSVADASKLPASDQVAGDVYDIQAESQYGSAGTNVAWNGSAWDALGGAFTIEECTNAEIDQIFTDLAG
;
A
#
# COMPACT_ATOMS: atom_id res chain seq x y z
N MET A 1 25.81 -41.91 -30.13
CA MET A 1 27.21 -41.44 -30.11
C MET A 1 27.70 -41.48 -28.68
N ALA A 2 28.99 -41.67 -28.44
CA ALA A 2 29.55 -41.48 -27.09
C ALA A 2 29.48 -39.99 -26.74
N THR A 3 29.05 -39.64 -25.52
CA THR A 3 29.01 -38.25 -25.06
C THR A 3 30.44 -37.82 -24.71
N LYS A 4 31.14 -37.26 -25.69
CA LYS A 4 32.48 -36.69 -25.48
C LYS A 4 32.39 -35.31 -24.83
N TRP A 5 33.34 -34.98 -23.96
CA TRP A 5 33.40 -33.65 -23.35
C TRP A 5 34.18 -32.66 -24.21
N ILE A 6 33.88 -31.38 -24.06
CA ILE A 6 34.55 -30.28 -24.77
C ILE A 6 35.35 -29.48 -23.72
N SER A 7 36.68 -29.48 -23.82
CA SER A 7 37.51 -28.69 -22.92
C SER A 7 37.48 -27.20 -23.23
N LEU A 8 38.06 -26.39 -22.34
CA LEU A 8 38.21 -24.95 -22.58
C LEU A 8 39.03 -24.67 -23.85
N ASP A 9 39.99 -25.53 -24.20
CA ASP A 9 40.78 -25.38 -25.43
C ASP A 9 39.99 -25.80 -26.67
N LYS A 10 39.13 -26.82 -26.57
CA LYS A 10 38.15 -27.14 -27.63
C LYS A 10 37.13 -26.02 -27.81
N LEU A 11 36.63 -25.42 -26.72
CA LEU A 11 35.73 -24.27 -26.78
C LEU A 11 36.40 -23.06 -27.42
N ARG A 12 37.66 -22.74 -27.06
CA ARG A 12 38.47 -21.69 -27.72
C ARG A 12 38.63 -21.95 -29.21
N TYR A 13 38.89 -23.20 -29.60
CA TYR A 13 38.99 -23.62 -30.99
C TYR A 13 37.67 -23.37 -31.75
N THR A 14 36.54 -23.82 -31.19
CA THR A 14 35.19 -23.60 -31.72
C THR A 14 34.84 -22.11 -31.84
N VAL A 15 35.11 -21.31 -30.81
CA VAL A 15 34.84 -19.85 -30.81
C VAL A 15 35.73 -19.12 -31.82
N SER A 16 37.00 -19.52 -31.98
CA SER A 16 37.91 -18.96 -33.00
C SER A 16 37.40 -19.21 -34.42
N LYS A 17 36.86 -20.42 -34.69
CA LYS A 17 36.20 -20.75 -35.96
C LYS A 17 34.96 -19.88 -36.19
N ILE A 18 34.08 -19.72 -35.20
CA ILE A 18 32.91 -18.83 -35.28
C ILE A 18 33.32 -17.37 -35.54
N TYR A 19 34.30 -16.85 -34.79
CA TYR A 19 34.80 -15.50 -34.97
C TYR A 19 35.38 -15.28 -36.37
N THR A 20 36.12 -16.26 -36.90
CA THR A 20 36.62 -16.23 -38.28
C THR A 20 35.50 -16.19 -39.31
N LEU A 21 34.41 -16.95 -39.11
CA LEU A 21 33.22 -16.92 -39.98
C LEU A 21 32.43 -15.60 -39.89
N LEU A 22 32.41 -14.96 -38.71
CA LEU A 22 31.68 -13.71 -38.47
C LEU A 22 32.46 -12.46 -38.92
N GLN A 23 33.80 -12.47 -38.94
CA GLN A 23 34.60 -11.34 -39.44
C GLN A 23 34.28 -10.94 -40.89
N GLY A 24 33.73 -11.85 -41.71
CA GLY A 24 33.25 -11.58 -43.07
C GLY A 24 31.79 -11.11 -43.16
N LYS A 25 31.12 -10.84 -42.04
CA LYS A 25 29.72 -10.40 -41.98
C LYS A 25 29.64 -8.92 -41.57
N VAL A 26 28.59 -8.24 -42.06
CA VAL A 26 28.26 -6.87 -41.64
C VAL A 26 27.18 -6.94 -40.57
N ASP A 27 27.40 -6.28 -39.43
CA ASP A 27 26.42 -6.24 -38.34
C ASP A 27 25.12 -5.53 -38.76
N LYS A 28 23.98 -6.14 -38.46
CA LYS A 28 22.71 -5.42 -38.34
C LYS A 28 22.57 -4.93 -36.91
N THR A 29 22.48 -3.61 -36.73
CA THR A 29 22.14 -3.01 -35.43
C THR A 29 20.66 -2.62 -35.44
N ASP A 30 19.86 -3.30 -34.62
CA ASP A 30 18.55 -2.76 -34.23
C ASP A 30 18.79 -1.47 -33.43
N GLY A 31 18.25 -0.34 -33.91
CA GLY A 31 18.40 0.95 -33.24
C GLY A 31 19.33 1.98 -33.90
N LYS A 32 19.74 1.80 -35.16
CA LYS A 32 20.30 2.89 -36.00
C LYS A 32 19.49 3.14 -37.29
N GLY A 33 18.17 3.30 -37.29
CA GLY A 33 17.23 3.58 -36.18
C GLY A 33 16.23 4.66 -36.61
N LEU A 34 14.96 4.58 -36.18
CA LEU A 34 13.86 5.49 -36.57
C LEU A 34 13.15 6.03 -35.30
N SER A 35 12.24 7.03 -35.32
CA SER A 35 11.56 7.69 -36.45
C SER A 35 11.02 9.10 -36.10
N THR A 36 11.13 10.05 -37.04
CA THR A 36 10.17 11.15 -37.26
C THR A 36 9.80 12.02 -36.04
N ASN A 37 10.77 12.44 -35.22
CA ASN A 37 10.57 13.57 -34.29
C ASN A 37 11.71 14.61 -34.37
N ASP A 38 12.37 14.65 -35.52
CA ASP A 38 13.49 15.52 -35.85
C ASP A 38 12.99 16.82 -36.50
N LEU A 39 12.49 17.77 -35.69
CA LEU A 39 11.99 19.05 -36.22
C LEU A 39 13.13 19.94 -36.72
N THR A 40 12.95 20.52 -37.92
CA THR A 40 13.88 21.50 -38.48
C THR A 40 13.77 22.86 -37.78
N ASN A 41 14.86 23.64 -37.79
CA ASN A 41 14.95 24.95 -37.14
C ASN A 41 13.82 25.92 -37.56
N GLU A 42 13.37 25.84 -38.82
CA GLU A 42 12.26 26.59 -39.38
C GLU A 42 10.96 26.39 -38.58
N LEU A 43 10.61 25.13 -38.28
CA LEU A 43 9.36 24.78 -37.63
C LEU A 43 9.36 25.16 -36.14
N LYS A 44 10.53 25.11 -35.49
CA LYS A 44 10.70 25.56 -34.11
C LYS A 44 10.44 27.07 -33.98
N ASN A 45 10.99 27.88 -34.89
CA ASN A 45 10.84 29.33 -34.85
C ASN A 45 9.38 29.79 -34.95
N GLN A 46 8.55 29.09 -35.74
CA GLN A 46 7.12 29.42 -35.89
C GLN A 46 6.34 29.17 -34.58
N TYR A 47 6.68 28.12 -33.84
CA TYR A 47 6.07 27.82 -32.54
C TYR A 47 6.42 28.89 -31.48
N ASP A 48 7.70 29.26 -31.41
CA ASP A 48 8.17 30.29 -30.47
C ASP A 48 7.52 31.67 -30.74
N ALA A 49 7.27 32.01 -32.02
CA ALA A 49 6.60 33.25 -32.42
C ALA A 49 5.12 33.30 -32.00
N ALA A 50 4.38 32.19 -32.16
CA ALA A 50 2.98 32.09 -31.73
C ALA A 50 2.83 32.24 -30.21
N TYR A 51 3.77 31.68 -29.44
CA TYR A 51 3.80 31.80 -27.98
C TYR A 51 4.02 33.25 -27.51
N GLN A 52 4.86 34.04 -28.18
CA GLN A 52 5.10 35.43 -27.79
C GLN A 52 3.88 36.33 -28.04
N HIS A 53 3.14 36.12 -29.13
CA HIS A 53 1.98 36.94 -29.47
C HIS A 53 0.84 36.84 -28.42
N SER A 54 0.68 35.67 -27.79
CA SER A 54 -0.39 35.43 -26.81
C SER A 54 -0.22 36.16 -25.48
N GLN A 55 0.94 36.79 -25.23
CA GLN A 55 1.24 37.48 -23.96
C GLN A 55 1.05 39.02 -24.02
N ALA A 56 0.47 39.56 -25.11
CA ALA A 56 0.22 41.00 -25.26
C ALA A 56 -1.11 41.45 -24.61
N SER A 57 -1.18 42.72 -24.21
CA SER A 57 -2.42 43.30 -23.64
C SER A 57 -3.34 43.86 -24.72
N HIS A 58 -4.65 43.63 -24.59
CA HIS A 58 -5.62 43.81 -25.68
C HIS A 58 -6.57 45.03 -25.57
N ALA A 59 -6.44 45.87 -24.55
CA ALA A 59 -7.19 47.13 -24.47
C ALA A 59 -6.41 48.27 -25.17
N PRO A 60 -6.98 48.96 -26.17
CA PRO A 60 -6.30 50.10 -26.80
C PRO A 60 -6.22 51.30 -25.85
N SER A 61 -5.21 52.15 -26.04
CA SER A 61 -4.81 53.22 -25.12
C SER A 61 -5.77 54.43 -25.01
N ASN A 62 -6.95 54.35 -25.62
CA ASN A 62 -7.87 55.48 -25.83
C ASN A 62 -9.31 55.24 -25.30
N ALA A 63 -9.48 54.44 -24.25
CA ALA A 63 -10.78 54.25 -23.58
C ALA A 63 -11.00 55.31 -22.46
N GLU A 64 -12.15 55.99 -22.47
CA GLU A 64 -12.51 57.04 -21.49
C GLU A 64 -13.81 56.74 -20.71
N ARG A 65 -14.05 57.47 -19.60
CA ARG A 65 -15.19 57.27 -18.68
C ARG A 65 -16.27 58.35 -18.83
N ASN A 66 -17.50 58.01 -18.45
CA ASN A 66 -18.65 58.93 -18.44
C ASN A 66 -18.47 60.19 -17.56
N VAL A 67 -19.07 61.29 -18.01
CA VAL A 67 -19.07 62.64 -17.39
C VAL A 67 -20.51 63.17 -17.29
N ILE A 68 -20.80 64.03 -16.31
CA ILE A 68 -22.13 64.67 -16.16
C ILE A 68 -22.36 65.68 -17.29
N ALA A 69 -23.52 65.60 -17.96
CA ALA A 69 -23.75 66.24 -19.24
C ALA A 69 -24.20 67.73 -19.22
N GLY A 70 -24.67 68.28 -18.08
CA GLY A 70 -25.05 69.70 -18.02
C GLY A 70 -25.84 70.12 -16.77
N ILE A 71 -26.01 71.45 -16.61
CA ILE A 71 -26.85 72.10 -15.59
C ILE A 71 -27.66 73.19 -16.30
N GLN A 72 -28.96 73.28 -16.04
CA GLN A 72 -29.85 74.27 -16.68
C GLN A 72 -30.69 75.04 -15.66
N VAL A 73 -30.96 76.32 -15.96
CA VAL A 73 -31.93 77.17 -15.25
C VAL A 73 -32.86 77.80 -16.27
N ASN A 74 -34.18 77.70 -16.06
CA ASN A 74 -35.21 78.13 -17.01
C ASN A 74 -34.97 77.61 -18.44
N ALA A 75 -34.57 76.33 -18.56
CA ALA A 75 -34.22 75.64 -19.80
C ALA A 75 -33.07 76.28 -20.62
N LYS A 76 -32.19 77.08 -19.99
CA LYS A 76 -30.90 77.49 -20.56
C LYS A 76 -29.75 76.91 -19.75
N ASP A 77 -28.70 76.50 -20.46
CA ASP A 77 -27.45 76.02 -19.86
C ASP A 77 -26.84 77.10 -18.96
N LEU A 78 -26.53 76.71 -17.72
CA LEU A 78 -25.84 77.54 -16.74
C LEU A 78 -24.49 76.91 -16.44
N THR A 79 -23.43 77.48 -17.01
CA THR A 79 -22.04 77.15 -16.64
C THR A 79 -21.68 77.89 -15.35
N PRO A 80 -21.39 77.19 -14.23
CA PRO A 80 -20.91 77.85 -13.01
C PRO A 80 -19.48 78.36 -13.20
N ASP A 81 -19.17 79.52 -12.65
CA ASP A 81 -17.82 80.11 -12.63
C ASP A 81 -17.50 80.70 -11.24
N GLY A 82 -16.27 81.18 -11.04
CA GLY A 82 -15.82 81.71 -9.75
C GLY A 82 -16.62 82.92 -9.23
N SER A 83 -17.32 83.63 -10.12
CA SER A 83 -18.24 84.74 -9.84
C SER A 83 -19.71 84.33 -9.73
N ARG A 84 -20.09 83.15 -10.25
CA ARG A 84 -21.47 82.63 -10.30
C ARG A 84 -21.63 81.37 -9.45
N LYS A 85 -21.76 81.55 -8.14
CA LYS A 85 -22.06 80.47 -7.19
C LYS A 85 -23.55 80.10 -7.27
N VAL A 86 -23.84 78.82 -7.50
CA VAL A 86 -25.21 78.27 -7.39
C VAL A 86 -25.52 78.11 -5.90
N ASN A 87 -26.37 78.98 -5.35
CA ASN A 87 -26.75 78.93 -3.94
C ASN A 87 -28.05 78.14 -3.77
N ILE A 88 -27.96 76.91 -3.27
CA ILE A 88 -29.12 76.03 -3.08
C ILE A 88 -29.73 76.31 -1.70
N THR A 89 -30.84 77.05 -1.67
CA THR A 89 -31.64 77.25 -0.45
C THR A 89 -32.67 76.13 -0.34
N VAL A 90 -32.61 75.36 0.74
CA VAL A 90 -33.57 74.28 1.02
C VAL A 90 -34.70 74.83 1.92
N PRO A 91 -35.98 74.71 1.54
CA PRO A 91 -37.09 75.11 2.41
C PRO A 91 -37.12 74.25 3.68
N THR A 92 -37.06 74.87 4.85
CA THR A 92 -37.26 74.17 6.12
C THR A 92 -38.76 74.02 6.38
N GLY A 93 -39.24 72.77 6.39
CA GLY A 93 -40.66 72.45 6.52
C GLY A 93 -41.25 72.79 7.90
N LYS A 94 -42.58 72.64 8.03
CA LYS A 94 -43.40 73.01 9.21
C LYS A 94 -42.92 72.45 10.58
N LEU A 95 -42.08 71.41 10.57
CA LEU A 95 -41.49 70.78 11.76
C LEU A 95 -40.19 71.47 12.24
N ALA A 96 -39.60 72.38 11.46
CA ALA A 96 -38.26 72.91 11.70
C ALA A 96 -38.11 73.89 12.88
N SER A 97 -39.19 74.21 13.59
CA SER A 97 -39.21 75.08 14.78
C SER A 97 -39.75 74.36 16.02
N LYS A 98 -39.64 73.03 16.07
CA LYS A 98 -40.15 72.17 17.14
C LYS A 98 -39.02 71.34 17.75
N ASP A 99 -38.73 71.55 19.04
CA ASP A 99 -37.76 70.73 19.79
C ASP A 99 -38.30 69.33 20.14
N THR A 100 -39.61 69.11 19.98
CA THR A 100 -40.26 67.82 20.16
C THR A 100 -41.48 67.76 19.24
N VAL A 101 -41.65 66.64 18.55
CA VAL A 101 -42.74 66.42 17.59
C VAL A 101 -43.72 65.43 18.21
N ALA A 102 -44.96 65.86 18.45
CA ALA A 102 -46.06 64.98 18.84
C ALA A 102 -46.74 64.39 17.59
N GLU A 103 -47.53 63.32 17.72
CA GLU A 103 -48.36 62.80 16.62
C GLU A 103 -49.22 63.91 15.98
N SER A 104 -49.76 64.84 16.79
CA SER A 104 -50.56 65.97 16.33
C SER A 104 -49.82 67.03 15.52
N ASP A 105 -48.48 66.98 15.47
CA ASP A 105 -47.66 67.88 14.65
C ASP A 105 -47.41 67.34 13.23
N LEU A 106 -47.70 66.04 13.02
CA LEU A 106 -47.62 65.38 11.73
C LEU A 106 -48.92 65.62 10.94
N THR A 107 -48.85 65.53 9.60
CA THR A 107 -50.08 65.29 8.81
C THR A 107 -50.53 63.84 9.05
N PRO A 108 -51.82 63.48 8.87
CA PRO A 108 -52.29 62.10 9.03
C PRO A 108 -51.46 61.09 8.21
N GLU A 109 -51.05 61.49 7.00
CA GLU A 109 -50.20 60.71 6.09
C GLU A 109 -48.75 60.51 6.59
N LEU A 110 -48.23 61.43 7.42
CA LEU A 110 -46.93 61.31 8.07
C LEU A 110 -47.05 60.55 9.40
N GLN A 111 -48.16 60.72 10.11
CA GLN A 111 -48.49 59.98 11.33
C GLN A 111 -48.60 58.48 11.06
N GLU A 112 -49.36 58.09 10.03
CA GLU A 112 -49.48 56.71 9.55
C GLU A 112 -48.09 56.13 9.18
N LYS A 113 -47.25 56.90 8.51
CA LYS A 113 -45.87 56.49 8.16
C LYS A 113 -44.95 56.36 9.37
N VAL A 114 -45.08 57.22 10.37
CA VAL A 114 -44.29 57.14 11.62
C VAL A 114 -44.74 55.95 12.47
N ASN A 115 -46.04 55.67 12.53
CA ASN A 115 -46.57 54.52 13.27
C ASN A 115 -46.20 53.20 12.58
N ALA A 116 -46.33 53.11 11.26
CA ALA A 116 -45.83 51.97 10.49
C ALA A 116 -44.30 51.81 10.60
N ALA A 117 -43.53 52.90 10.69
CA ALA A 117 -42.09 52.84 10.96
C ALA A 117 -41.78 52.40 12.39
N SER A 118 -42.61 52.75 13.37
CA SER A 118 -42.49 52.26 14.75
C SER A 118 -42.72 50.75 14.78
N GLU A 119 -43.90 50.29 14.37
CA GLU A 119 -44.31 48.88 14.37
C GLU A 119 -43.40 48.00 13.49
N GLY A 120 -42.78 48.57 12.43
CA GLY A 120 -41.84 47.88 11.55
C GLY A 120 -40.37 47.85 12.00
N ASN A 121 -39.84 48.89 12.66
CA ASN A 121 -38.39 49.00 12.91
C ASN A 121 -37.88 48.38 14.22
N HIS A 122 -38.73 48.11 15.22
CA HIS A 122 -38.28 47.46 16.47
C HIS A 122 -38.69 45.99 16.53
N GLY A 123 -38.22 45.22 15.53
CA GLY A 123 -38.16 43.78 15.65
C GLY A 123 -37.22 43.36 16.79
N HIS A 124 -37.69 42.50 17.69
CA HIS A 124 -36.78 41.76 18.54
C HIS A 124 -35.87 40.90 17.66
N ILE A 125 -34.56 40.86 17.94
CA ILE A 125 -33.57 40.10 17.13
C ILE A 125 -33.99 38.62 16.99
N ASN A 126 -34.63 38.07 18.02
CA ASN A 126 -35.11 36.69 18.05
C ASN A 126 -36.57 36.55 17.61
N LYS A 127 -37.24 37.59 17.09
CA LYS A 127 -38.66 37.51 16.69
C LYS A 127 -38.89 36.39 15.69
N GLU A 128 -38.10 36.33 14.63
CA GLU A 128 -38.22 35.30 13.60
C GLU A 128 -38.00 33.89 14.19
N VAL A 129 -37.11 33.74 15.18
CA VAL A 129 -36.84 32.48 15.89
C VAL A 129 -37.99 32.09 16.83
N LEU A 130 -38.64 33.07 17.48
CA LEU A 130 -39.79 32.85 18.36
C LEU A 130 -41.07 32.57 17.57
N ASP A 131 -41.27 33.24 16.43
CA ASP A 131 -42.36 32.98 15.49
C ASP A 131 -42.27 31.58 14.85
N GLN A 132 -41.07 30.98 14.85
CA GLN A 132 -40.80 29.60 14.39
C GLN A 132 -41.06 28.53 15.47
N LEU A 133 -41.31 28.90 16.74
CA LEU A 133 -41.65 27.92 17.77
C LEU A 133 -43.13 27.52 17.62
N GLU A 134 -43.35 26.30 17.14
CA GLU A 134 -44.70 25.74 17.03
C GLU A 134 -45.16 25.15 18.37
N GLN A 135 -46.47 24.92 18.53
CA GLN A 135 -47.00 24.18 19.69
C GLN A 135 -46.30 22.81 19.85
N ALA A 136 -45.97 22.16 18.73
CA ALA A 136 -45.22 20.89 18.74
C ALA A 136 -43.80 20.99 19.33
N ASP A 137 -43.17 22.17 19.35
CA ASP A 137 -41.89 22.38 20.03
C ASP A 137 -42.06 22.61 21.53
N LEU A 138 -43.15 23.27 21.95
CA LEU A 138 -43.54 23.36 23.36
C LEU A 138 -43.89 21.97 23.91
N ASP A 139 -44.67 21.17 23.17
CA ASP A 139 -45.01 19.79 23.52
C ASP A 139 -43.77 18.90 23.64
N LYS A 140 -42.74 19.11 22.79
CA LYS A 140 -41.43 18.44 22.93
C LYS A 140 -40.73 18.83 24.23
N LEU A 141 -40.75 20.12 24.60
CA LEU A 141 -40.11 20.62 25.83
C LEU A 141 -40.78 20.05 27.07
N ASP A 142 -42.12 20.03 27.13
CA ASP A 142 -42.88 19.42 28.22
C ASP A 142 -42.58 17.90 28.32
N GLY A 143 -42.42 17.21 27.19
CA GLY A 143 -42.06 15.80 27.14
C GLY A 143 -40.62 15.44 27.54
N ILE A 144 -39.72 16.43 27.77
CA ILE A 144 -38.31 16.16 28.15
C ILE A 144 -38.22 15.50 29.54
N GLU A 145 -39.08 15.86 30.50
CA GLU A 145 -39.03 15.31 31.86
C GLU A 145 -39.32 13.80 31.87
N GLU A 146 -40.31 13.35 31.08
CA GLU A 146 -40.58 11.92 30.87
C GLU A 146 -39.51 11.23 30.02
N GLY A 147 -38.96 11.93 29.02
CA GLY A 147 -37.92 11.42 28.14
C GLY A 147 -36.57 11.16 28.83
N ALA A 148 -36.20 11.99 29.81
CA ALA A 148 -34.90 11.96 30.48
C ALA A 148 -34.63 10.66 31.25
N ASN A 149 -35.68 9.97 31.71
CA ASN A 149 -35.57 8.79 32.58
C ASN A 149 -35.52 7.44 31.82
N LYS A 150 -35.46 7.44 30.48
CA LYS A 150 -35.57 6.20 29.67
C LYS A 150 -34.36 5.26 29.71
N THR A 151 -33.21 5.69 30.22
CA THR A 151 -31.99 4.86 30.30
C THR A 151 -31.62 4.60 31.76
N VAL A 152 -32.46 3.86 32.47
CA VAL A 152 -32.08 3.27 33.77
C VAL A 152 -31.00 2.22 33.51
N VAL A 153 -29.89 2.28 34.25
CA VAL A 153 -28.77 1.32 34.11
C VAL A 153 -28.62 0.50 35.38
N ASP A 154 -28.78 -0.81 35.28
CA ASP A 154 -28.80 -1.71 36.43
C ASP A 154 -27.42 -1.83 37.10
N SER A 155 -27.42 -1.76 38.43
CA SER A 155 -26.22 -1.94 39.28
C SER A 155 -25.93 -3.39 39.65
N ALA A 156 -26.71 -4.35 39.13
CA ALA A 156 -26.56 -5.79 39.32
C ALA A 156 -27.02 -6.54 38.06
N LEU A 157 -26.64 -7.82 37.93
CA LEU A 157 -27.26 -8.69 36.94
C LEU A 157 -28.65 -9.11 37.44
N ASN A 158 -29.67 -8.84 36.65
CA ASN A 158 -31.05 -9.23 36.92
C ASN A 158 -31.65 -9.84 35.66
N GLU A 159 -31.90 -11.15 35.68
CA GLU A 159 -32.42 -11.91 34.53
C GLU A 159 -33.86 -11.51 34.13
N SER A 160 -34.57 -10.81 35.01
CA SER A 160 -35.92 -10.26 34.73
C SER A 160 -35.92 -8.80 34.26
N SER A 161 -34.74 -8.16 34.18
CA SER A 161 -34.63 -6.77 33.76
C SER A 161 -34.38 -6.64 32.25
N THR A 162 -34.99 -5.65 31.63
CA THR A 162 -34.76 -5.27 30.23
C THR A 162 -33.79 -4.07 30.10
N ASN A 163 -33.25 -3.58 31.22
CA ASN A 163 -32.35 -2.43 31.25
C ASN A 163 -30.92 -2.81 30.81
N PRO A 164 -30.12 -1.86 30.26
CA PRO A 164 -28.68 -2.02 30.17
C PRO A 164 -28.05 -2.18 31.57
N VAL A 165 -26.99 -2.99 31.67
CA VAL A 165 -26.29 -3.27 32.94
C VAL A 165 -24.95 -2.52 32.99
N GLN A 166 -24.56 -2.04 34.17
CA GLN A 166 -23.26 -1.37 34.37
C GLN A 166 -22.08 -2.28 34.00
N ASN A 167 -21.14 -1.77 33.20
CA ASN A 167 -19.94 -2.50 32.77
C ASN A 167 -19.12 -3.09 33.95
N LYS A 168 -19.10 -2.41 35.10
CA LYS A 168 -18.47 -2.94 36.33
C LYS A 168 -19.03 -4.31 36.75
N VAL A 169 -20.33 -4.50 36.64
CA VAL A 169 -21.03 -5.73 37.00
C VAL A 169 -20.74 -6.82 35.96
N VAL A 170 -20.80 -6.46 34.67
CA VAL A 170 -20.47 -7.36 33.55
C VAL A 170 -19.03 -7.87 33.69
N ASN A 171 -18.08 -6.97 33.95
CA ASN A 171 -16.67 -7.33 34.18
C ASN A 171 -16.47 -8.23 35.41
N ALA A 172 -17.20 -7.99 36.50
CA ALA A 172 -17.13 -8.85 37.68
C ALA A 172 -17.65 -10.28 37.39
N ALA A 173 -18.76 -10.40 36.65
CA ALA A 173 -19.31 -11.69 36.24
C ALA A 173 -18.40 -12.43 35.24
N LEU A 174 -17.81 -11.71 34.27
CA LEU A 174 -16.82 -12.25 33.34
C LEU A 174 -15.57 -12.75 34.08
N ALA A 175 -15.03 -11.97 35.02
CA ALA A 175 -13.88 -12.34 35.83
C ALA A 175 -14.17 -13.57 36.70
N GLY A 176 -15.34 -13.64 37.33
CA GLY A 176 -15.79 -14.83 38.08
C GLY A 176 -15.87 -16.07 37.20
N LYS A 177 -16.47 -15.96 36.01
CA LYS A 177 -16.58 -17.08 35.06
C LYS A 177 -15.21 -17.55 34.54
N ALA A 178 -14.28 -16.63 34.31
CA ALA A 178 -12.90 -16.95 33.94
C ALA A 178 -12.15 -17.67 35.07
N ALA A 179 -12.27 -17.20 36.32
CA ALA A 179 -11.58 -17.79 37.47
C ALA A 179 -12.12 -19.18 37.88
N SER A 180 -13.38 -19.49 37.59
CA SER A 180 -14.05 -20.67 38.17
C SER A 180 -14.12 -21.93 37.29
N SER A 181 -13.90 -21.88 35.97
CA SER A 181 -14.12 -23.07 35.13
C SER A 181 -13.40 -23.09 33.77
N HIS A 182 -12.10 -23.39 33.78
CA HIS A 182 -11.43 -24.03 32.64
C HIS A 182 -10.24 -24.90 33.10
N THR A 183 -10.55 -25.96 33.86
CA THR A 183 -9.60 -27.06 34.09
C THR A 183 -9.76 -28.11 32.99
N HIS A 184 -8.68 -28.39 32.26
CA HIS A 184 -8.63 -29.51 31.33
C HIS A 184 -7.94 -30.71 31.99
N ALA A 185 -8.54 -31.90 31.87
CA ALA A 185 -7.88 -33.14 32.26
C ALA A 185 -6.64 -33.39 31.39
N ALA A 186 -5.65 -34.11 31.93
CA ALA A 186 -4.54 -34.60 31.14
C ALA A 186 -5.05 -35.55 30.04
N ALA A 187 -4.56 -35.41 28.81
CA ALA A 187 -4.94 -36.29 27.72
C ALA A 187 -4.36 -37.70 27.94
N THR A 188 -5.21 -38.71 27.92
CA THR A 188 -4.83 -40.13 27.97
C THR A 188 -5.09 -40.78 26.62
N SER A 189 -4.60 -42.00 26.44
CA SER A 189 -4.83 -42.77 25.21
C SER A 189 -6.29 -43.28 25.10
N GLU A 190 -7.09 -43.12 26.16
CA GLU A 190 -8.51 -43.51 26.25
C GLU A 190 -9.48 -42.32 26.35
N ALA A 191 -9.03 -41.16 26.84
CA ALA A 191 -9.84 -39.96 27.06
C ALA A 191 -9.13 -38.69 26.58
N ALA A 192 -9.86 -37.86 25.84
CA ALA A 192 -9.36 -36.58 25.36
C ALA A 192 -9.13 -35.58 26.52
N GLY A 193 -8.07 -34.78 26.39
CA GLY A 193 -7.72 -33.71 27.32
C GLY A 193 -7.43 -32.43 26.53
N MET A 194 -6.22 -31.87 26.70
CA MET A 194 -5.70 -30.77 25.86
C MET A 194 -5.48 -31.15 24.37
N MET A 195 -5.61 -32.44 24.04
CA MET A 195 -5.57 -32.99 22.69
C MET A 195 -6.46 -34.24 22.62
N SER A 196 -6.80 -34.70 21.42
CA SER A 196 -7.66 -35.88 21.26
C SER A 196 -6.96 -37.15 21.74
N ALA A 197 -7.74 -38.12 22.24
CA ALA A 197 -7.20 -39.44 22.61
C ALA A 197 -6.52 -40.14 21.41
N ALA A 198 -7.03 -39.92 20.20
CA ALA A 198 -6.44 -40.43 18.96
C ALA A 198 -5.06 -39.80 18.68
N ASP A 199 -4.88 -38.50 18.90
CA ASP A 199 -3.59 -37.84 18.70
C ASP A 199 -2.60 -38.17 19.83
N LYS A 200 -3.09 -38.43 21.05
CA LYS A 200 -2.29 -39.00 22.14
C LYS A 200 -1.77 -40.39 21.76
N ALA A 201 -2.62 -41.27 21.25
CA ALA A 201 -2.22 -42.59 20.76
C ALA A 201 -1.18 -42.51 19.61
N LYS A 202 -1.33 -41.57 18.67
CA LYS A 202 -0.32 -41.31 17.63
C LYS A 202 1.02 -40.84 18.21
N LEU A 203 0.98 -39.92 19.18
CA LEU A 203 2.20 -39.40 19.82
C LEU A 203 2.94 -40.50 20.62
N ASP A 204 2.19 -41.33 21.34
CA ASP A 204 2.77 -42.49 22.05
C ASP A 204 3.38 -43.49 21.07
N GLY A 205 2.73 -43.71 19.92
CA GLY A 205 3.20 -44.58 18.85
C GLY A 205 4.55 -44.17 18.24
N PHE A 206 4.93 -42.89 18.25
CA PHE A 206 6.21 -42.43 17.71
C PHE A 206 7.44 -43.08 18.37
N GLY A 207 7.34 -43.49 19.64
CA GLY A 207 8.41 -44.23 20.33
C GLY A 207 8.56 -45.69 19.90
N THR A 208 7.61 -46.22 19.12
CA THR A 208 7.51 -47.64 18.72
C THR A 208 7.53 -47.86 17.21
N ALA A 209 7.43 -46.80 16.41
CA ALA A 209 7.19 -46.89 14.98
C ALA A 209 8.46 -47.26 14.19
N SER A 210 8.53 -48.50 13.70
CA SER A 210 9.52 -48.97 12.72
C SER A 210 9.37 -48.33 11.32
N THR A 211 8.40 -47.44 11.14
CA THR A 211 8.12 -46.71 9.88
C THR A 211 9.12 -45.57 9.63
N TYR A 212 9.75 -45.05 10.68
CA TYR A 212 10.80 -44.03 10.57
C TYR A 212 12.12 -44.63 11.01
N ALA A 213 13.18 -44.41 10.23
CA ALA A 213 14.54 -44.77 10.64
C ALA A 213 14.86 -44.01 11.93
N LEU A 214 15.14 -44.75 13.01
CA LEU A 214 15.56 -44.17 14.27
C LEU A 214 16.92 -43.48 14.08
N LYS A 215 17.30 -42.60 15.01
CA LYS A 215 18.65 -42.00 15.01
C LYS A 215 19.73 -43.10 14.96
N SER A 216 19.53 -44.22 15.64
CA SER A 216 20.40 -45.41 15.57
C SER A 216 20.58 -45.89 14.13
N ASP A 217 19.50 -46.03 13.38
CA ASP A 217 19.48 -46.64 12.05
C ASP A 217 20.18 -45.71 11.05
N ILE A 218 19.88 -44.40 11.14
CA ILE A 218 20.57 -43.35 10.37
C ILE A 218 22.07 -43.33 10.68
N THR A 219 22.46 -43.39 11.96
CA THR A 219 23.89 -43.41 12.36
C THR A 219 24.62 -44.70 12.00
N GLN A 220 23.92 -45.74 11.54
CA GLN A 220 24.55 -46.99 11.11
C GLN A 220 24.77 -47.08 9.60
N MET A 221 24.13 -46.22 8.80
CA MET A 221 24.13 -46.36 7.34
C MET A 221 25.49 -46.04 6.70
N TYR A 222 26.18 -44.98 7.15
CA TYR A 222 27.61 -44.73 6.84
C TYR A 222 28.30 -44.03 8.02
N ARG A 223 29.26 -44.71 8.67
CA ARG A 223 30.06 -44.23 9.80
C ARG A 223 31.48 -43.95 9.35
N TYR A 224 31.82 -42.70 9.07
CA TYR A 224 33.19 -42.32 8.74
C TYR A 224 34.14 -42.59 9.92
N LYS A 225 35.19 -43.39 9.67
CA LYS A 225 36.17 -43.86 10.66
C LYS A 225 37.53 -43.16 10.55
N GLY A 226 37.75 -42.40 9.47
CA GLY A 226 38.98 -41.66 9.19
C GLY A 226 39.57 -41.99 7.82
N SER A 227 40.77 -41.46 7.57
CA SER A 227 41.57 -41.76 6.38
C SER A 227 42.65 -42.79 6.68
N VAL A 228 42.96 -43.63 5.70
CA VAL A 228 44.11 -44.55 5.71
C VAL A 228 45.09 -44.17 4.59
N ALA A 229 46.38 -44.41 4.80
CA ALA A 229 47.41 -44.07 3.82
C ALA A 229 47.26 -44.85 2.50
N ASP A 230 46.92 -46.14 2.60
CA ASP A 230 46.77 -47.07 1.47
C ASP A 230 45.83 -48.22 1.86
N ALA A 231 45.39 -49.01 0.86
CA ALA A 231 44.41 -50.08 1.06
C ALA A 231 44.88 -51.21 2.02
N SER A 232 46.19 -51.39 2.25
CA SER A 232 46.71 -52.37 3.23
C SER A 232 46.48 -51.96 4.70
N LYS A 233 46.06 -50.70 4.93
CA LYS A 233 45.82 -50.14 6.28
C LYS A 233 44.35 -50.12 6.67
N LEU A 234 43.45 -50.57 5.78
CA LEU A 234 42.06 -50.83 6.15
C LEU A 234 42.03 -51.90 7.26
N PRO A 235 41.19 -51.74 8.30
CA PRO A 235 41.03 -52.76 9.33
C PRO A 235 40.66 -54.13 8.75
N ALA A 236 41.13 -55.18 9.42
CA ALA A 236 40.83 -56.59 9.12
C ALA A 236 39.87 -57.24 10.13
N SER A 237 39.62 -56.60 11.28
CA SER A 237 38.65 -57.02 12.30
C SER A 237 37.90 -55.81 12.87
N ASP A 238 36.85 -56.08 13.64
CA ASP A 238 36.09 -55.12 14.47
C ASP A 238 35.37 -54.00 13.68
N GLN A 239 35.19 -54.19 12.37
CA GLN A 239 34.36 -53.35 11.53
C GLN A 239 32.88 -53.74 11.68
N VAL A 240 32.01 -52.74 11.73
CA VAL A 240 30.56 -52.95 11.66
C VAL A 240 30.07 -52.54 10.26
N ALA A 241 29.06 -53.21 9.72
CA ALA A 241 28.49 -52.87 8.41
C ALA A 241 28.11 -51.37 8.34
N GLY A 242 28.57 -50.67 7.31
CA GLY A 242 28.48 -49.22 7.17
C GLY A 242 29.69 -48.43 7.70
N ASP A 243 30.73 -49.04 8.27
CA ASP A 243 31.98 -48.32 8.57
C ASP A 243 32.65 -47.87 7.27
N VAL A 244 33.08 -46.60 7.20
CA VAL A 244 33.66 -45.99 5.99
C VAL A 244 35.08 -45.47 6.27
N TYR A 245 36.02 -45.78 5.39
CA TYR A 245 37.36 -45.18 5.37
C TYR A 245 37.64 -44.51 4.03
N ASP A 246 38.38 -43.42 4.07
CA ASP A 246 38.97 -42.75 2.91
C ASP A 246 40.39 -43.30 2.65
N ILE A 247 40.72 -43.67 1.41
CA ILE A 247 42.04 -44.22 1.05
C ILE A 247 42.86 -43.14 0.31
N GLN A 248 43.93 -42.67 0.94
CA GLN A 248 44.74 -41.54 0.46
C GLN A 248 45.62 -41.87 -0.77
N ALA A 249 45.86 -43.15 -1.06
CA ALA A 249 46.59 -43.62 -2.24
C ALA A 249 45.68 -44.31 -3.27
N GLU A 250 46.11 -44.33 -4.53
CA GLU A 250 45.48 -45.15 -5.57
C GLU A 250 45.51 -46.64 -5.20
N SER A 251 44.41 -47.34 -5.46
CA SER A 251 44.23 -48.74 -5.03
C SER A 251 43.26 -49.50 -5.93
N GLN A 252 43.07 -50.80 -5.65
CA GLN A 252 42.06 -51.64 -6.30
C GLN A 252 40.61 -51.10 -6.18
N TYR A 253 40.34 -50.19 -5.24
CA TYR A 253 39.02 -49.61 -5.03
C TYR A 253 38.79 -48.33 -5.84
N GLY A 254 39.85 -47.67 -6.35
CA GLY A 254 39.76 -46.43 -7.10
C GLY A 254 41.00 -45.54 -6.95
N SER A 255 40.90 -44.30 -7.43
CA SER A 255 41.94 -43.27 -7.31
C SER A 255 42.23 -42.89 -5.85
N ALA A 256 43.31 -42.16 -5.61
CA ALA A 256 43.55 -41.49 -4.32
C ALA A 256 42.32 -40.65 -3.91
N GLY A 257 41.94 -40.73 -2.63
CA GLY A 257 40.72 -40.13 -2.07
C GLY A 257 39.45 -40.98 -2.25
N THR A 258 39.56 -42.27 -2.60
CA THR A 258 38.39 -43.14 -2.72
C THR A 258 37.89 -43.55 -1.34
N ASN A 259 36.61 -43.30 -1.07
CA ASN A 259 35.93 -43.80 0.10
C ASN A 259 35.47 -45.25 -0.12
N VAL A 260 35.75 -46.12 0.86
CA VAL A 260 35.27 -47.51 0.90
C VAL A 260 34.42 -47.76 2.13
N ALA A 261 33.36 -48.54 2.00
CA ALA A 261 32.50 -48.97 3.11
C ALA A 261 32.63 -50.47 3.37
N TRP A 262 32.57 -50.87 4.63
CA TRP A 262 32.44 -52.28 5.02
C TRP A 262 31.00 -52.72 4.81
N ASN A 263 30.76 -53.65 3.89
CA ASN A 263 29.41 -54.16 3.58
C ASN A 263 28.93 -55.27 4.55
N GLY A 264 29.74 -55.61 5.56
CA GLY A 264 29.52 -56.73 6.48
C GLY A 264 30.46 -57.91 6.23
N SER A 265 30.98 -58.05 5.00
CA SER A 265 31.86 -59.16 4.59
C SER A 265 33.15 -58.71 3.90
N ALA A 266 33.14 -57.55 3.24
CA ALA A 266 34.28 -56.98 2.53
C ALA A 266 34.21 -55.44 2.49
N TRP A 267 35.33 -54.81 2.14
CA TRP A 267 35.38 -53.40 1.75
C TRP A 267 34.89 -53.23 0.31
N ASP A 268 34.01 -52.26 0.08
CA ASP A 268 33.41 -51.93 -1.22
C ASP A 268 33.51 -50.43 -1.51
N ALA A 269 33.66 -50.03 -2.76
CA ALA A 269 33.92 -48.64 -3.13
C ALA A 269 32.62 -47.82 -3.22
N LEU A 270 32.57 -46.68 -2.52
CA LEU A 270 31.39 -45.80 -2.51
C LEU A 270 31.24 -44.91 -3.75
N GLY A 271 32.19 -44.96 -4.68
CA GLY A 271 32.12 -44.27 -5.96
C GLY A 271 32.88 -45.04 -7.03
N GLY A 272 32.23 -45.29 -8.17
CA GLY A 272 32.89 -45.90 -9.32
C GLY A 272 33.68 -44.87 -10.12
N ALA A 273 34.89 -45.24 -10.56
CA ALA A 273 35.63 -44.46 -11.55
C ALA A 273 34.91 -44.53 -12.90
N PHE A 274 34.64 -43.37 -13.52
CA PHE A 274 34.11 -43.28 -14.89
C PHE A 274 35.05 -42.47 -15.77
N THR A 275 35.42 -43.01 -16.92
CA THR A 275 36.31 -42.36 -17.89
C THR A 275 35.48 -41.49 -18.83
N ILE A 276 35.89 -40.23 -19.02
CA ILE A 276 35.27 -39.31 -19.98
C ILE A 276 36.25 -39.06 -21.14
N GLU A 277 35.82 -39.29 -22.38
CA GLU A 277 36.62 -39.07 -23.58
C GLU A 277 36.46 -37.62 -24.09
N GLU A 278 37.56 -36.94 -24.46
CA GLU A 278 37.52 -35.58 -25.01
C GLU A 278 37.20 -35.57 -26.51
N CYS A 279 36.42 -34.59 -26.95
CA CYS A 279 36.15 -34.33 -28.36
C CYS A 279 37.41 -33.82 -29.10
N THR A 280 37.74 -34.41 -30.24
CA THR A 280 38.91 -34.02 -31.05
C THR A 280 38.64 -32.79 -31.92
N ASN A 281 39.68 -32.10 -32.37
CA ASN A 281 39.51 -30.94 -33.27
C ASN A 281 38.91 -31.37 -34.63
N ALA A 282 39.17 -32.59 -35.09
CA ALA A 282 38.61 -33.14 -36.32
C ALA A 282 37.09 -33.37 -36.20
N GLU A 283 36.61 -33.86 -35.06
CA GLU A 283 35.18 -33.99 -34.78
C GLU A 283 34.49 -32.62 -34.71
N ILE A 284 35.16 -31.59 -34.16
CA ILE A 284 34.66 -30.21 -34.15
C ILE A 284 34.59 -29.63 -35.56
N ASP A 285 35.61 -29.85 -36.40
CA ASP A 285 35.63 -29.38 -37.79
C ASP A 285 34.57 -30.07 -38.66
N GLN A 286 34.24 -31.33 -38.38
CA GLN A 286 33.12 -32.00 -39.03
C GLN A 286 31.79 -31.32 -38.69
N ILE A 287 31.55 -30.95 -37.43
CA ILE A 287 30.32 -30.21 -37.02
C ILE A 287 30.17 -28.91 -37.81
N PHE A 288 31.24 -28.12 -38.00
CA PHE A 288 31.17 -26.91 -38.81
C PHE A 288 30.94 -27.18 -40.30
N THR A 289 31.43 -28.31 -40.81
CA THR A 289 31.20 -28.74 -42.20
C THR A 289 29.74 -29.15 -42.40
N ASP A 290 29.19 -29.94 -41.48
CA ASP A 290 27.80 -30.43 -41.50
C ASP A 290 26.78 -29.29 -41.35
N LEU A 291 27.14 -28.21 -40.65
CA LEU A 291 26.32 -26.99 -40.49
C LEU A 291 26.42 -26.00 -41.66
N ALA A 292 27.34 -26.22 -42.62
CA ALA A 292 27.59 -25.33 -43.74
C ALA A 292 27.00 -25.82 -45.08
N GLY A 293 26.47 -27.05 -45.11
CA GLY A 293 25.72 -27.64 -46.22
C GLY A 293 24.21 -27.42 -46.11
#